data_AF-A0A1D6MJZ5-F1
#
_entry.id   AF-A0A1D6MJZ5-F1
#
_cell.length_a   1.000
_cell.length_b   1.000
_cell.length_c   1.000
_cell.angle_alpha   90.00
_cell.angle_beta   90.00
_cell.angle_gamma   90.00
#
_symmetry.space_group_name_H-M   'P 1'
#
loop_
_entity.id
_entity.type
_entity.pdbx_description
1 polymer ?
#
loop_
_entity_poly.entity_id
_entity_poly.type
_entity_poly.pdbx_seq_one_letter_code
_entity_poly.pdbx_strand_id
1 'polypeptide(L)'
;MSFGGSSSLASGAKRPFEYGRTHVVRPKGTHKATIVWLHGLGDNGASWSQLLETLPLPNIKWICPTAPSRPVSVFGGFPSTAWFDVADLSEDAPDDIEGIDASAAHVANLLSTEPADIKLGVGGFSMGAATALYSATCFAHGKYGNGKPFPVNLSLAVGLSGWLPCARFVLFL
;
A
#
# COMPACT_ATOMS: atom_id res chain seq x y z
N MET A 1 -22.82 48.19 5.76
CA MET A 1 -22.94 47.89 4.32
C MET A 1 -21.50 47.83 3.78
N SER A 2 -20.81 46.67 3.74
CA SER A 2 -20.90 45.60 2.70
C SER A 2 -20.39 46.09 1.34
N PHE A 3 -19.54 45.43 0.54
CA PHE A 3 -18.80 44.16 0.55
C PHE A 3 -17.75 44.24 -0.59
N GLY A 4 -16.77 43.32 -0.62
CA GLY A 4 -16.31 42.78 -1.90
C GLY A 4 -14.80 42.80 -2.18
N GLY A 5 -14.02 42.06 -1.39
CA GLY A 5 -12.72 41.55 -1.84
C GLY A 5 -12.84 40.06 -2.12
N SER A 6 -13.03 39.68 -3.39
CA SER A 6 -13.00 38.29 -3.82
C SER A 6 -11.58 37.74 -3.70
N SER A 7 -11.29 36.95 -2.67
CA SER A 7 -10.16 36.03 -2.70
C SER A 7 -10.66 34.69 -3.26
N SER A 8 -10.33 34.46 -4.53
CA SER A 8 -10.37 33.13 -5.13
C SER A 8 -9.40 32.23 -4.36
N LEU A 9 -9.93 31.38 -3.49
CA LEU A 9 -9.19 30.28 -2.89
C LEU A 9 -8.73 29.38 -4.03
N ALA A 10 -7.44 29.48 -4.35
CA ALA A 10 -6.76 28.58 -5.26
C ALA A 10 -7.01 27.13 -4.81
N SER A 11 -7.34 26.28 -5.77
CA SER A 11 -7.58 24.85 -5.58
C SER A 11 -6.46 24.22 -4.75
N GLY A 12 -6.82 23.67 -3.59
CA GLY A 12 -5.88 23.04 -2.67
C GLY A 12 -5.12 21.90 -3.35
N ALA A 13 -3.82 22.10 -3.57
CA ALA A 13 -2.92 21.00 -3.86
C ALA A 13 -2.97 20.05 -2.65
N LYS A 14 -3.45 18.82 -2.85
CA LYS A 14 -3.49 17.79 -1.81
C LYS A 14 -2.07 17.57 -1.29
N ARG A 15 -1.91 17.61 0.03
CA ARG A 15 -0.61 17.32 0.66
C ARG A 15 -0.19 15.89 0.30
N PRO A 16 1.10 15.66 -0.03
CA PRO A 16 1.59 14.31 -0.26
C PRO A 16 1.39 13.45 0.99
N PHE A 17 1.10 12.16 0.80
CA PHE A 17 1.00 11.20 1.91
C PHE A 17 2.35 11.09 2.62
N GLU A 18 2.37 11.40 3.92
CA GLU A 18 3.55 11.22 4.76
C GLU A 18 3.54 9.82 5.39
N TYR A 19 4.38 8.93 4.85
CA TYR A 19 4.52 7.57 5.35
C TYR A 19 5.29 7.54 6.67
N GLY A 20 4.92 6.61 7.54
CA GLY A 20 5.58 6.41 8.81
C GLY A 20 6.94 5.70 8.67
N ARG A 21 7.55 5.38 9.82
CA ARG A 21 8.87 4.74 9.88
C ARG A 21 8.85 3.38 9.16
N THR A 22 9.84 3.16 8.30
CA THR A 22 10.09 1.88 7.65
C THR A 22 11.10 1.05 8.44
N HIS A 23 10.82 -0.23 8.61
CA HIS A 23 11.71 -1.22 9.22
C HIS A 23 12.21 -2.20 8.16
N VAL A 24 13.51 -2.49 8.16
CA VAL A 24 14.12 -3.40 7.18
C VAL A 24 14.73 -4.59 7.91
N VAL A 25 14.29 -5.79 7.57
CA VAL A 25 14.89 -7.05 8.02
C VAL A 25 15.85 -7.51 6.92
N ARG A 26 17.13 -7.65 7.27
CA ARG A 26 18.16 -8.10 6.34
C ARG A 26 18.01 -9.61 6.07
N PRO A 27 18.32 -10.07 4.85
CA PRO A 27 18.39 -11.51 4.58
C PRO A 27 19.50 -12.13 5.43
N LYS A 28 19.24 -13.33 5.96
CA LYS A 28 20.20 -14.09 6.79
C LYS A 28 21.29 -14.77 5.94
N GLY A 29 20.98 -15.08 4.68
CA GLY A 29 21.89 -15.64 3.69
C GLY A 29 22.00 -14.75 2.45
N THR A 30 22.39 -15.33 1.31
CA THR A 30 22.47 -14.60 0.03
C THR A 30 21.12 -13.97 -0.30
N HIS A 31 21.10 -12.67 -0.55
CA HIS A 31 19.91 -11.95 -0.95
C HIS A 31 19.44 -12.41 -2.33
N LYS A 32 18.23 -12.95 -2.43
CA LYS A 32 17.64 -13.42 -3.70
C LYS A 32 16.25 -12.85 -3.97
N ALA A 33 15.60 -12.34 -2.94
CA ALA A 33 14.28 -11.74 -3.04
C ALA A 33 14.11 -10.60 -2.04
N THR A 34 13.28 -9.62 -2.41
CA THR A 34 12.80 -8.57 -1.52
C THR A 34 11.28 -8.61 -1.50
N ILE A 35 10.71 -8.64 -0.30
CA ILE A 35 9.27 -8.54 -0.10
C ILE A 35 8.96 -7.28 0.69
N VAL A 36 8.11 -6.42 0.13
CA VAL A 36 7.46 -5.36 0.90
C VAL A 36 6.29 -5.97 1.66
N TRP A 37 6.27 -5.83 2.99
CA TRP A 37 5.21 -6.37 3.84
C TRP A 37 4.38 -5.27 4.49
N LEU A 38 3.07 -5.31 4.28
CA LEU A 38 2.11 -4.29 4.67
C LEU A 38 1.30 -4.73 5.89
N HIS A 39 1.35 -3.93 6.95
CA HIS A 39 0.60 -4.16 8.17
C HIS A 39 -0.92 -3.89 7.99
N GLY A 40 -1.73 -4.35 8.94
CA GLY A 40 -3.16 -4.05 8.98
C GLY A 40 -3.49 -2.63 9.49
N LEU A 41 -4.74 -2.21 9.35
CA LEU A 41 -5.22 -0.90 9.84
C LEU A 41 -4.86 -0.68 11.32
N GLY A 42 -4.24 0.45 11.64
CA GLY A 42 -3.89 0.84 13.02
C GLY A 42 -2.60 0.21 13.58
N ASP A 43 -1.93 -0.66 12.83
CA ASP A 43 -0.65 -1.25 13.20
C ASP A 43 0.54 -0.47 12.58
N ASN A 44 1.75 -1.02 12.63
CA ASN A 44 2.96 -0.40 12.10
C ASN A 44 3.95 -1.45 11.56
N GLY A 45 4.96 -0.98 10.81
CA GLY A 45 5.97 -1.84 10.21
C GLY A 45 6.91 -2.52 11.23
N ALA A 46 7.07 -1.98 12.44
CA ALA A 46 7.95 -2.55 13.45
C ALA A 46 7.41 -3.90 13.96
N SER A 47 6.11 -3.95 14.29
CA SER A 47 5.43 -5.16 14.76
C SER A 47 5.65 -6.35 13.81
N TRP A 48 5.44 -6.12 12.51
CA TRP A 48 5.60 -7.15 11.48
C TRP A 48 7.06 -7.49 11.21
N SER A 49 7.98 -6.53 11.27
CA SER A 49 9.41 -6.80 11.07
C SER A 49 9.95 -7.81 12.08
N GLN A 50 9.52 -7.72 13.35
CA GLN A 50 9.92 -8.66 14.39
C GLN A 50 9.40 -10.08 14.10
N LEU A 51 8.15 -10.20 13.66
CA LEU A 51 7.59 -11.50 13.28
C LEU A 51 8.32 -12.11 12.09
N LEU A 52 8.52 -11.33 11.02
CA LEU A 52 9.14 -11.80 9.77
C LEU A 52 10.60 -12.21 9.96
N GLU A 53 11.33 -11.57 10.87
CA GLU A 53 12.70 -11.94 11.24
C GLU A 53 12.78 -13.34 11.86
N THR A 54 11.72 -13.83 12.50
CA THR A 54 11.70 -15.19 13.08
C THR A 54 11.55 -16.30 12.04
N LEU A 55 11.08 -15.98 10.83
CA LEU A 55 10.81 -16.98 9.80
C LEU A 55 12.11 -17.65 9.29
N PRO A 56 12.08 -18.95 8.97
CA PRO A 56 13.21 -19.69 8.42
C PRO A 56 13.38 -19.43 6.91
N LEU A 57 13.39 -18.16 6.50
CA LEU A 57 13.47 -17.72 5.10
C LEU A 57 14.77 -16.93 4.86
N PRO A 58 15.91 -17.61 4.64
CA PRO A 58 17.23 -16.97 4.73
C PRO A 58 17.52 -15.98 3.59
N ASN A 59 16.91 -16.14 2.42
CA ASN A 59 17.27 -15.37 1.23
C ASN A 59 16.39 -14.13 0.98
N ILE A 60 15.46 -13.84 1.90
CA ILE A 60 14.47 -12.77 1.75
C ILE A 60 14.86 -11.56 2.58
N LYS A 61 14.92 -10.39 1.93
CA LYS A 61 14.90 -9.07 2.59
C LYS A 61 13.44 -8.66 2.79
N TRP A 62 13.08 -8.22 3.99
CA TRP A 62 11.75 -7.68 4.26
C TRP A 62 11.82 -6.17 4.41
N ILE A 63 10.99 -5.45 3.68
CA ILE A 63 10.77 -4.01 3.84
C ILE A 63 9.38 -3.83 4.45
N CYS A 64 9.30 -3.36 5.69
CA CYS A 64 8.07 -3.20 6.44
C CYS A 64 7.79 -1.70 6.62
N PRO A 65 7.17 -1.02 5.64
CA PRO A 65 6.77 0.37 5.78
C PRO A 65 5.64 0.52 6.79
N THR A 66 5.47 1.74 7.30
CA THR A 66 4.30 2.11 8.10
C THR A 66 3.42 3.04 7.26
N ALA A 67 2.13 2.74 7.17
CA ALA A 67 1.16 3.54 6.45
C ALA A 67 1.08 4.99 6.98
N PRO A 68 0.62 5.95 6.18
CA PRO A 68 0.37 7.30 6.66
C PRO A 68 -0.66 7.30 7.79
N SER A 69 -0.48 8.20 8.76
CA SER A 69 -1.54 8.52 9.70
C SER A 69 -2.56 9.41 9.00
N ARG A 70 -3.78 8.90 8.80
CA ARG A 70 -4.85 9.61 8.08
C ARG A 70 -6.21 9.38 8.76
N PRO A 71 -7.17 10.31 8.63
CA PRO A 71 -8.55 10.08 9.04
C PRO A 71 -9.12 8.83 8.34
N VAL A 72 -9.84 8.01 9.10
CA VAL A 72 -10.49 6.79 8.57
C VAL A 72 -12.00 6.92 8.74
N SER A 73 -12.73 6.84 7.62
CA SER A 73 -14.18 7.10 7.57
C SER A 73 -14.98 6.13 8.45
N VAL A 74 -14.66 4.82 8.43
CA VAL A 74 -15.32 3.82 9.29
C VAL A 74 -15.10 4.06 10.80
N PHE A 75 -14.07 4.82 11.17
CA PHE A 75 -13.83 5.25 12.56
C PHE A 75 -14.36 6.65 12.86
N GLY A 76 -15.28 7.17 12.04
CA GLY A 76 -15.83 8.52 12.21
C GLY A 76 -14.77 9.62 12.01
N GLY A 77 -13.74 9.35 11.20
CA GLY A 77 -12.63 10.27 10.93
C GLY A 77 -11.51 10.24 11.97
N PHE A 78 -11.53 9.32 12.93
CA PHE A 78 -10.43 9.17 13.88
C PHE A 78 -9.11 8.82 13.14
N PRO A 79 -7.99 9.54 13.37
CA PRO A 79 -6.73 9.25 12.70
C PRO A 79 -6.16 7.88 13.07
N SER A 80 -5.78 7.10 12.07
CA SER A 80 -5.11 5.81 12.24
C SER A 80 -4.13 5.57 11.09
N THR A 81 -3.22 4.61 11.24
CA THR A 81 -2.31 4.20 10.16
C THR A 81 -3.09 3.38 9.13
N ALA A 82 -3.35 3.96 7.96
CA ALA A 82 -4.19 3.36 6.93
C ALA A 82 -3.59 3.56 5.53
N TRP A 83 -3.58 2.48 4.73
CA TRP A 83 -3.10 2.51 3.35
C TRP A 83 -4.06 3.28 2.42
N PHE A 84 -5.35 3.15 2.67
CA PHE A 84 -6.41 3.84 1.95
C PHE A 84 -7.59 4.08 2.89
N ASP A 85 -8.50 4.99 2.53
CA ASP A 85 -9.70 5.22 3.33
C ASP A 85 -10.75 4.12 3.08
N VAL A 86 -11.50 3.78 4.13
CA VAL A 86 -12.58 2.80 4.09
C VAL A 86 -13.80 3.42 4.75
N ALA A 87 -14.86 3.62 3.97
CA ALA A 87 -16.13 4.16 4.46
C ALA A 87 -17.02 3.08 5.10
N ASP A 88 -17.00 1.87 4.54
CA ASP A 88 -17.73 0.70 5.03
C ASP A 88 -16.96 -0.57 4.60
N LEU A 89 -17.12 -1.67 5.34
CA LEU A 89 -16.50 -2.96 5.05
C LEU A 89 -17.32 -3.82 4.08
N SER A 90 -18.41 -3.27 3.53
CA SER A 90 -19.21 -3.89 2.47
C SER A 90 -18.51 -3.83 1.11
N GLU A 91 -18.65 -4.89 0.29
CA GLU A 91 -18.19 -4.90 -1.11
C GLU A 91 -18.90 -3.87 -2.01
N ASP A 92 -20.04 -3.34 -1.56
CA ASP A 92 -20.78 -2.29 -2.25
C ASP A 92 -20.26 -0.88 -1.95
N ALA A 93 -19.37 -0.74 -0.95
CA ALA A 93 -18.78 0.53 -0.61
C ALA A 93 -17.89 1.04 -1.76
N PRO A 94 -17.85 2.36 -2.02
CA PRO A 94 -16.92 2.93 -2.98
C PRO A 94 -15.46 2.69 -2.54
N ASP A 95 -14.63 2.18 -3.44
CA ASP A 95 -13.18 2.05 -3.21
C ASP A 95 -12.49 3.43 -3.23
N ASP A 96 -11.58 3.70 -2.29
CA ASP A 96 -10.63 4.83 -2.33
C ASP A 96 -9.52 4.54 -3.36
N ILE A 97 -9.87 4.62 -4.65
CA ILE A 97 -8.95 4.35 -5.77
C ILE A 97 -7.68 5.20 -5.68
N GLU A 98 -7.81 6.48 -5.29
CA GLU A 98 -6.67 7.39 -5.17
C GLU A 98 -5.72 6.94 -4.05
N GLY A 99 -6.26 6.59 -2.87
CA GLY A 99 -5.47 6.11 -1.74
C GLY A 99 -4.81 4.77 -2.02
N ILE A 100 -5.52 3.82 -2.63
CA ILE A 100 -4.97 2.50 -2.91
C ILE A 100 -3.92 2.55 -4.04
N ASP A 101 -4.11 3.38 -5.07
CA ASP A 101 -3.08 3.67 -6.08
C ASP A 101 -1.84 4.29 -5.45
N ALA A 102 -2.01 5.26 -4.54
CA ALA A 102 -0.89 5.90 -3.87
C ALA A 102 -0.08 4.90 -3.02
N SER A 103 -0.76 3.98 -2.34
CA SER A 103 -0.12 2.91 -1.57
C SER A 103 0.59 1.89 -2.47
N ALA A 104 -0.04 1.46 -3.57
CA ALA A 104 0.58 0.57 -4.55
C ALA A 104 1.82 1.22 -5.21
N ALA A 105 1.75 2.51 -5.53
CA ALA A 105 2.88 3.27 -6.05
C ALA A 105 4.02 3.38 -5.03
N HIS A 106 3.69 3.55 -3.74
CA HIS A 106 4.70 3.53 -2.68
C HIS A 106 5.40 2.17 -2.57
N VAL A 107 4.65 1.06 -2.63
CA VAL A 107 5.21 -0.30 -2.71
C VAL A 107 6.15 -0.44 -3.91
N ALA A 108 5.71 -0.02 -5.09
CA ALA A 108 6.52 -0.09 -6.30
C ALA A 108 7.82 0.72 -6.17
N ASN A 109 7.76 1.93 -5.59
CA ASN A 109 8.95 2.76 -5.35
C ASN A 109 9.93 2.13 -4.35
N LEU A 110 9.44 1.41 -3.34
CA LEU A 110 10.31 0.67 -2.41
C LEU A 110 11.02 -0.49 -3.12
N LEU A 111 10.29 -1.22 -3.97
CA LEU A 111 10.81 -2.36 -4.72
C LEU A 111 11.76 -1.94 -5.87
N SER A 112 11.55 -0.76 -6.48
CA SER A 112 12.39 -0.27 -7.59
C SER A 112 13.82 0.08 -7.19
N THR A 113 14.14 0.03 -5.89
CA THR A 113 15.49 0.23 -5.37
C THR A 113 16.37 -1.01 -5.49
N GLU A 114 15.80 -2.16 -5.82
CA GLU A 114 16.53 -3.42 -5.89
C GLU A 114 17.19 -3.67 -7.25
N PRO A 115 18.32 -4.41 -7.28
CA PRO A 115 18.93 -4.90 -8.51
C PRO A 115 17.98 -5.79 -9.34
N ALA A 116 18.21 -5.84 -10.66
CA ALA A 116 17.34 -6.54 -11.61
C ALA A 116 17.26 -8.07 -11.42
N ASP A 117 18.26 -8.69 -10.76
CA ASP A 117 18.30 -10.12 -10.47
C ASP A 117 17.55 -10.54 -9.19
N ILE A 118 17.13 -9.55 -8.37
CA ILE A 118 16.34 -9.78 -7.16
C ILE A 118 14.87 -9.98 -7.51
N LYS A 119 14.28 -11.07 -7.02
CA LYS A 119 12.83 -11.31 -7.15
C LYS A 119 12.06 -10.36 -6.24
N LEU A 120 11.01 -9.74 -6.78
CA LEU A 120 10.24 -8.72 -6.08
C LEU A 120 8.88 -9.28 -5.70
N GLY A 121 8.48 -9.08 -4.44
CA GLY A 121 7.18 -9.51 -3.95
C GLY A 121 6.54 -8.46 -3.04
N VAL A 122 5.22 -8.60 -2.86
CA VAL A 122 4.45 -7.80 -1.92
C VAL A 122 3.58 -8.72 -1.08
N GLY A 123 3.48 -8.46 0.21
CA GLY A 123 2.63 -9.22 1.11
C GLY A 123 1.95 -8.33 2.12
N GLY A 124 0.94 -8.84 2.81
CA GLY A 124 0.37 -8.12 3.93
C GLY A 124 -0.73 -8.86 4.67
N PHE A 125 -1.25 -8.19 5.69
CA PHE A 125 -2.36 -8.64 6.52
C PHE A 125 -3.51 -7.65 6.52
N SER A 126 -4.76 -8.13 6.49
CA SER A 126 -5.98 -7.30 6.51
C SER A 126 -5.94 -6.19 5.43
N MET A 127 -6.00 -4.90 5.78
CA MET A 127 -5.87 -3.80 4.82
C MET A 127 -4.54 -3.83 4.04
N GLY A 128 -3.46 -4.31 4.67
CA GLY A 128 -2.18 -4.53 4.00
C GLY A 128 -2.26 -5.67 2.98
N ALA A 129 -3.01 -6.74 3.27
CA ALA A 129 -3.27 -7.82 2.31
C ALA A 129 -4.07 -7.30 1.11
N ALA A 130 -5.07 -6.46 1.35
CA ALA A 130 -5.86 -5.83 0.31
C ALA A 130 -5.00 -4.99 -0.65
N THR A 131 -4.09 -4.20 -0.08
CA THR A 131 -3.11 -3.40 -0.86
C THR A 131 -2.13 -4.27 -1.64
N ALA A 132 -1.67 -5.38 -1.05
CA ALA A 132 -0.76 -6.33 -1.71
C ALA A 132 -1.42 -7.01 -2.91
N LEU A 133 -2.67 -7.46 -2.75
CA LEU A 133 -3.46 -8.07 -3.83
C LEU A 133 -3.79 -7.05 -4.93
N TYR A 134 -4.13 -5.82 -4.57
CA TYR A 134 -4.33 -4.75 -5.54
C TYR A 134 -3.05 -4.42 -6.33
N SER A 135 -1.90 -4.44 -5.68
CA SER A 135 -0.62 -4.25 -6.37
C SER A 135 -0.36 -5.37 -7.39
N ALA A 136 -0.77 -6.61 -7.06
CA ALA A 136 -0.67 -7.74 -7.98
C ALA A 136 -1.61 -7.61 -9.18
N THR A 137 -2.84 -7.11 -8.99
CA THR A 137 -3.76 -6.85 -10.12
C THR A 137 -3.28 -5.69 -10.98
N CYS A 138 -2.72 -4.63 -10.39
CA CYS A 138 -2.07 -3.55 -11.14
C CYS A 138 -0.92 -4.06 -12.00
N PHE A 139 -0.10 -4.97 -11.46
CA PHE A 139 0.96 -5.63 -12.23
C PHE A 139 0.39 -6.47 -13.38
N ALA A 140 -0.62 -7.31 -13.12
CA ALA A 140 -1.26 -8.13 -14.15
C ALA A 140 -1.89 -7.30 -15.27
N HIS A 141 -2.48 -6.15 -14.92
CA HIS A 141 -3.06 -5.18 -15.86
C HIS A 141 -2.01 -4.31 -16.56
N GLY A 142 -0.81 -4.19 -15.99
CA GLY A 142 0.25 -3.29 -16.44
C GLY A 142 0.05 -1.81 -16.08
N LYS A 143 -1.00 -1.47 -15.32
CA LYS A 143 -1.32 -0.09 -14.92
C LYS A 143 -2.10 0.00 -13.61
N TYR A 144 -1.96 1.14 -12.95
CA TYR A 144 -2.75 1.57 -11.79
C TYR A 144 -4.20 1.91 -12.18
N GLY A 145 -5.07 2.11 -11.19
CA GLY A 145 -6.47 2.54 -11.40
C GLY A 145 -6.57 3.88 -12.14
N ASN A 146 -5.65 4.80 -11.86
CA ASN A 146 -5.53 6.10 -12.55
C ASN A 146 -4.96 6.01 -13.98
N GLY A 147 -4.65 4.81 -14.47
CA GLY A 147 -4.18 4.57 -15.85
C GLY A 147 -2.67 4.73 -16.06
N LYS A 148 -1.90 5.16 -15.06
CA LYS A 148 -0.43 5.21 -15.16
C LYS A 148 0.16 3.79 -15.20
N PRO A 149 1.26 3.55 -15.93
CA PRO A 149 1.90 2.24 -15.97
C PRO A 149 2.40 1.76 -14.60
N PHE A 150 2.25 0.46 -14.31
CA PHE A 150 2.83 -0.17 -13.12
C PHE A 150 4.31 -0.52 -13.40
N PRO A 151 5.29 0.02 -12.65
CA PRO A 151 6.69 0.04 -13.10
C PRO A 151 7.51 -1.17 -12.65
N VAL A 152 6.96 -2.08 -11.85
CA VAL A 152 7.70 -3.18 -11.20
C VAL A 152 7.20 -4.54 -11.65
N ASN A 153 8.12 -5.47 -11.91
CA ASN A 153 7.81 -6.86 -12.22
C ASN A 153 7.66 -7.68 -10.93
N LEU A 154 6.42 -7.93 -10.51
CA LEU A 154 6.14 -8.74 -9.32
C LEU A 154 6.30 -10.24 -9.63
N SER A 155 7.02 -10.93 -8.78
CA SER A 155 7.18 -12.39 -8.81
C SER A 155 6.09 -13.12 -8.00
N LEU A 156 5.58 -12.49 -6.95
CA LEU A 156 4.55 -13.07 -6.07
C LEU A 156 3.80 -11.99 -5.29
N ALA A 157 2.60 -12.35 -4.84
CA ALA A 157 1.86 -11.60 -3.83
C ALA A 157 1.28 -12.54 -2.76
N VAL A 158 1.20 -12.07 -1.51
CA VAL A 158 0.61 -12.83 -0.38
C VAL A 158 -0.43 -11.96 0.35
N GLY A 159 -1.65 -12.47 0.50
CA GLY A 159 -2.69 -11.83 1.29
C GLY A 159 -3.12 -12.71 2.47
N LEU A 160 -2.98 -12.21 3.70
CA LEU A 160 -3.46 -12.88 4.90
C LEU A 160 -4.68 -12.14 5.47
N SER A 161 -5.82 -12.82 5.57
CA SER A 161 -7.06 -12.28 6.15
C SER A 161 -7.48 -10.92 5.55
N GLY A 162 -7.28 -10.74 4.25
CA GLY A 162 -7.66 -9.54 3.51
C GLY A 162 -8.86 -9.76 2.59
N TRP A 163 -9.06 -8.80 1.70
CA TRP A 163 -10.03 -8.85 0.60
C TRP A 163 -9.35 -8.36 -0.69
N LEU A 164 -10.02 -8.48 -1.84
CA LEU A 164 -9.53 -7.92 -3.10
C LEU A 164 -10.29 -6.62 -3.40
N PRO A 165 -9.68 -5.43 -3.22
CA PRO A 165 -10.28 -4.16 -3.61
C PRO A 165 -10.48 -4.10 -5.12
N CYS A 166 -11.44 -3.30 -5.57
CA CYS A 166 -11.66 -3.05 -7.00
C CYS A 166 -12.00 -4.31 -7.80
N ALA A 167 -12.51 -5.37 -7.16
CA ALA A 167 -12.84 -6.64 -7.82
C ALA A 167 -13.78 -6.45 -9.03
N ARG A 168 -14.66 -5.43 -9.00
CA ARG A 168 -15.54 -5.04 -10.11
C ARG A 168 -14.78 -4.70 -11.40
N PHE A 169 -13.58 -4.15 -11.30
CA PHE A 169 -12.75 -3.79 -12.43
C PHE A 169 -11.87 -4.94 -12.92
N VAL A 170 -11.66 -5.96 -12.08
CA VAL A 170 -10.86 -7.17 -12.40
C VAL A 170 -11.66 -8.12 -13.29
N LEU A 171 -12.99 -8.13 -13.20
CA LEU A 171 -13.87 -9.01 -14.01
C LEU A 171 -13.87 -8.73 -15.52
N PHE A 172 -13.24 -7.63 -15.97
CA PHE A 172 -13.14 -7.27 -17.38
C PHE A 172 -11.73 -7.45 -17.97
N LEU A 173 -10.84 -8.13 -17.24
CA LEU A 173 -9.53 -8.60 -17.72
C LEU A 173 -9.62 -10.03 -18.25
#